data_AF-A0A521U0A6-F1
#
_entry.id   AF-A0A521U0A6-F1
#
_cell.length_a   1.000
_cell.length_b   1.000
_cell.length_c   1.000
_cell.angle_alpha   90.00
_cell.angle_beta   90.00
_cell.angle_gamma   90.00
#
_symmetry.space_group_name_H-M   'P 1'
#
loop_
_entity.id
_entity.type
_entity.pdbx_description
1 polymer ?
#
loop_
_entity_poly.entity_id
_entity_poly.type
_entity_poly.pdbx_seq_one_letter_code
_entity_poly.pdbx_strand_id
1 'polypeptide(L)' 'MCDSADSNWAWTLRDRQTGQSITNAEGYAYYFTDETQARRVADSLAPRPVDPIAMRDPGF' A
#
# COMPACT_ATOMS: atom_id res chain seq x y z
N MET A 1 -5.40 -28.84 9.36
CA MET A 1 -4.39 -27.94 9.95
C MET A 1 -4.36 -26.71 9.08
N CYS A 2 -4.63 -25.53 9.64
CA CYS A 2 -4.62 -24.26 8.91
C CYS A 2 -3.20 -23.95 8.48
N ASP A 3 -2.88 -24.22 7.22
CA ASP A 3 -1.72 -23.62 6.55
C ASP A 3 -2.17 -22.23 6.11
N SER A 4 -2.10 -21.28 7.04
CA SER A 4 -2.34 -19.86 6.76
C SER A 4 -1.12 -19.07 7.23
N ALA A 5 0.05 -19.54 6.80
CA ALA A 5 1.26 -18.73 6.68
C ALA A 5 1.45 -18.36 5.20
N ASP A 6 0.36 -18.02 4.52
CA ASP A 6 0.41 -17.42 3.19
C ASP A 6 0.82 -15.96 3.39
N SER A 7 2.14 -15.75 3.45
CA SER A 7 2.83 -14.47 3.30
C SER A 7 1.91 -13.23 3.33
N ASN A 8 1.66 -12.66 4.52
CA ASN A 8 0.87 -11.44 4.67
C ASN A 8 1.56 -10.29 3.92
N TRP A 9 1.13 -10.02 2.69
CA TRP A 9 1.62 -8.91 1.89
C TRP A 9 0.63 -7.76 2.05
N ALA A 10 1.13 -6.63 2.55
CA ALA A 10 0.38 -5.40 2.57
C ALA A 10 0.75 -4.58 1.33
N TRP A 11 -0.23 -3.93 0.74
CA TRP A 11 -0.04 -2.95 -0.31
C TRP A 11 0.02 -1.56 0.31
N THR A 12 1.07 -0.80 -0.01
CA THR A 12 1.16 0.60 0.37
C THR A 12 1.26 1.48 -0.86
N LEU A 13 1.03 2.78 -0.68
CA LEU A 13 1.05 3.75 -1.76
C LEU A 13 2.37 4.49 -1.76
N ARG A 14 3.01 4.58 -2.93
CA ARG A 14 4.24 5.33 -3.12
C ARG A 14 4.06 6.36 -4.22
N ASP A 15 4.54 7.56 -3.97
CA ASP A 15 4.62 8.59 -4.98
C ASP A 15 5.68 8.20 -6.03
N ARG A 16 5.28 8.17 -7.30
CA ARG A 16 6.13 7.74 -8.42
C ARG A 16 7.20 8.77 -8.75
N GLN A 17 6.96 10.05 -8.47
CA GLN A 17 7.90 11.13 -8.77
C GLN A 17 9.03 11.21 -7.76
N THR A 18 8.70 11.10 -6.47
CA THR A 18 9.63 11.27 -5.35
C THR A 18 10.12 9.95 -4.78
N GLY A 19 9.42 8.84 -5.04
CA GLY A 19 9.71 7.54 -4.44
C GLY A 19 9.36 7.45 -2.96
N GLN A 20 8.66 8.44 -2.40
CA GLN A 20 8.27 8.48 -0.99
C GLN A 20 6.92 7.80 -0.75
N SER A 21 6.75 7.18 0.42
CA SER A 21 5.46 6.62 0.82
C SER A 21 4.42 7.72 1.00
N ILE A 22 3.23 7.51 0.47
CA ILE A 22 2.10 8.41 0.68
C ILE A 22 1.56 8.17 2.09
N THR A 23 1.58 9.23 2.88
CA THR A 23 1.01 9.25 4.23
C THR A 23 -0.28 10.06 4.27
N ASN A 24 -1.13 9.75 5.24
CA ASN A 24 -2.28 10.59 5.56
C ASN A 24 -1.82 11.89 6.24
N ALA A 25 -2.77 12.79 6.55
CA ALA A 25 -2.47 14.07 7.20
C ALA A 25 -1.79 13.93 8.59
N GLU A 26 -1.90 12.75 9.21
CA GLU A 26 -1.32 12.43 10.50
C GLU A 26 0.07 11.77 10.39
N GLY A 27 0.54 11.48 9.17
CA GLY A 27 1.84 10.86 8.92
C GLY A 27 1.85 9.33 8.85
N TYR A 28 0.69 8.68 8.89
CA TYR A 28 0.59 7.22 8.74
C TYR A 28 0.52 6.81 7.29
N ALA A 29 1.29 5.79 6.91
CA ALA A 29 1.22 5.20 5.57
C ALA A 29 -0.09 4.41 5.40
N TYR A 30 -0.64 4.43 4.19
CA TYR A 30 -1.79 3.60 3.86
C TYR A 30 -1.35 2.16 3.66
N TYR A 31 -2.05 1.23 4.31
CA TYR A 31 -1.87 -0.21 4.14
C TYR A 31 -3.17 -0.85 3.70
N PHE A 32 -3.10 -1.66 2.66
CA PHE A 32 -4.22 -2.38 2.08
C PHE A 32 -3.88 -3.86 2.04
N THR A 33 -4.83 -4.72 2.35
CA THR A 33 -4.65 -6.17 2.19
C THR A 33 -4.92 -6.63 0.76
N ASP A 34 -5.43 -5.74 -0.10
CA ASP A 34 -5.82 -6.01 -1.48
C ASP A 34 -5.24 -4.95 -2.44
N GLU A 35 -4.63 -5.41 -3.54
CA GLU A 35 -4.02 -4.53 -4.56
C GLU A 35 -5.05 -3.64 -5.23
N THR A 36 -6.23 -4.17 -5.54
CA THR A 36 -7.28 -3.45 -6.27
C THR A 36 -7.78 -2.28 -5.44
N GLN A 37 -7.93 -2.47 -4.13
CA GLN A 37 -8.26 -1.40 -3.21
C GLN A 37 -7.17 -0.31 -3.17
N ALA A 38 -5.89 -0.72 -3.07
CA ALA A 38 -4.77 0.22 -3.13
C ALA A 38 -4.77 1.02 -4.43
N ARG A 39 -4.98 0.36 -5.57
CA ARG A 39 -5.07 0.98 -6.91
C ARG A 39 -6.18 2.03 -6.96
N ARG A 40 -7.40 1.69 -6.51
CA ARG A 40 -8.54 2.61 -6.48
C ARG A 40 -8.26 3.87 -5.66
N VAL A 41 -7.58 3.71 -4.52
CA VAL A 41 -7.18 4.87 -3.70
C VAL A 41 -6.09 5.67 -4.39
N ALA A 42 -5.10 5.03 -5.02
CA ALA A 42 -4.08 5.70 -5.82
C ALA A 42 -4.69 6.54 -6.95
N ASP A 43 -5.66 5.98 -7.70
CA ASP A 43 -6.41 6.68 -8.74
C ASP A 43 -7.26 7.83 -8.16
N SER A 44 -7.83 7.65 -6.97
CA SER A 44 -8.58 8.71 -6.27
C SER A 44 -7.70 9.86 -5.75
N LEU A 45 -6.39 9.64 -5.61
CA LEU A 45 -5.41 10.66 -5.21
C LEU A 45 -4.89 11.47 -6.42
N ALA A 46 -5.49 11.30 -7.60
CA ALA A 46 -5.23 12.15 -8.77
C ALA A 46 -5.36 13.64 -8.40
N PRO A 47 -4.42 14.50 -8.83
CA PRO A 47 -3.46 14.30 -9.92
C PRO A 47 -2.06 13.78 -9.51
N ARG A 48 -1.86 13.25 -8.29
CA ARG A 48 -0.54 12.75 -7.88
C ARG A 48 -0.26 11.40 -8.57
N PRO A 49 0.89 11.22 -9.25
CA PRO A 49 1.24 9.93 -9.83
C PRO A 49 1.63 8.96 -8.71
N VAL A 50 0.67 8.18 -8.22
CA VAL A 50 0.84 7.24 -7.11
C VAL A 50 0.78 5.81 -7.64
N ASP A 51 1.71 4.96 -7.20
CA ASP A 51 1.75 3.53 -7.54
C ASP A 51 1.57 2.70 -6.26
N PRO A 52 0.71 1.66 -6.26
CA PRO A 52 0.64 0.69 -5.17
C PRO A 52 1.87 -0.24 -5.24
N ILE A 53 2.53 -0.43 -4.11
CA ILE A 53 3.66 -1.35 -3.96
C ILE A 53 3.32 -2.42 -2.94
N ALA A 54 3.62 -3.68 -3.27
CA ALA A 54 3.55 -4.75 -2.31
C ALA A 54 4.76 -4.66 -1.36
N MET A 55 4.48 -4.67 -0.07
CA MET A 55 5.48 -4.73 0.98
C MET A 55 5.21 -5.95 1.85
N ARG A 56 6.28 -6.70 2.09
CA ARG A 56 6.23 -7.88 2.96
C ARG A 56 6.06 -7.38 4.38
N ASP A 57 4.98 -7.76 5.03
CA ASP A 57 4.76 -7.45 6.44
C ASP A 57 5.86 -8.12 7.27
N PRO A 58 6.65 -7.37 8.05
CA PRO A 58 7.73 -7.95 8.85
C PRO A 58 7.27 -8.52 10.20
N GLY A 59 5.96 -8.63 10.51
CA GLY A 59 5.55 -8.99 11.86
C GLY A 59 4.11 -9.47 12.04
N PHE A 60 3.77 -10.63 11.48
CA PHE A 60 2.64 -11.44 11.96
C PHE A 60 3.11 -12.79 12.50
#